data_AF-A0A3A9VCQ6-F1
#
_entry.id   AF-A0A3A9VCQ6-F1
#
_cell.length_a   1.000
_cell.length_b   1.000
_cell.length_c   1.000
_cell.angle_alpha   90.00
_cell.angle_beta   90.00
_cell.angle_gamma   90.00
#
_symmetry.space_group_name_H-M   'P 1'
#
loop_
_entity.id
_entity.type
_entity.pdbx_description
1 polymer ?
#
loop_
_entity_poly.entity_id
_entity_poly.type
_entity_poly.pdbx_seq_one_letter_code
_entity_poly.pdbx_strand_id
1 'polypeptide(L)'
;MKELNAHIDESNLEIASRMIMNGADINEEYGIGIRPIIAAINSGNTSILKFVIENGADLNIDNGKPLREAIDIAIDSMIQDGLTKPPKNAMDVVKTLLDSGANFKLKNKESERPIDIISAYAHNNESFEQLKSFFRPLIPQIDELIKRN
;
A
#
# COMPACT_ATOMS: atom_id res chain seq x y z
N MET A 1 18.33 -14.73 5.46
CA MET A 1 18.06 -13.29 5.61
C MET A 1 16.58 -13.04 5.36
N LYS A 2 15.75 -13.28 6.38
CA LYS A 2 14.29 -13.18 6.26
C LYS A 2 13.71 -12.70 7.59
N GLU A 3 14.03 -11.47 7.98
CA GLU A 3 13.45 -10.83 9.17
C GLU A 3 13.26 -9.35 8.89
N LEU A 4 12.08 -8.99 8.40
CA LEU A 4 11.57 -7.62 8.38
C LEU A 4 10.03 -7.59 8.46
N ASN A 5 9.42 -8.62 9.06
CA ASN A 5 8.04 -8.52 9.55
C ASN A 5 8.07 -7.75 10.87
N ALA A 6 8.24 -6.43 10.79
CA ALA A 6 7.94 -5.55 11.91
C ALA A 6 6.43 -5.64 12.15
N HIS A 7 6.01 -6.40 13.15
CA HIS A 7 4.66 -6.37 13.67
C HIS A 7 4.36 -4.93 14.10
N ILE A 8 3.52 -4.24 13.33
CA ILE A 8 2.91 -3.00 13.75
C ILE A 8 1.79 -3.39 14.70
N ASP A 9 2.13 -3.57 15.98
CA ASP A 9 1.14 -3.80 17.02
C ASP A 9 0.23 -2.57 17.12
N GLU A 10 -1.02 -2.75 17.58
CA GLU A 10 -1.96 -1.65 17.87
C GLU A 10 -1.31 -0.54 18.72
N SER A 11 -0.36 -0.91 19.57
CA SER A 11 0.48 0.01 20.35
C SER A 11 1.24 1.03 19.49
N ASN A 12 1.78 0.64 18.34
CA ASN A 12 2.51 1.53 17.44
C ASN A 12 1.58 2.53 16.74
N LEU A 13 0.35 2.11 16.42
CA LEU A 13 -0.67 2.99 15.84
C LEU A 13 -1.18 4.02 16.86
N GLU A 14 -1.35 3.61 18.12
CA GLU A 14 -1.73 4.51 19.21
C GLU A 14 -0.62 5.52 19.52
N ILE A 15 0.64 5.07 19.50
CA ILE A 15 1.81 5.95 19.62
C ILE A 15 1.87 6.94 18.45
N ALA A 16 1.72 6.49 17.21
CA ALA A 16 1.72 7.38 16.04
C ALA A 16 0.57 8.39 16.09
N SER A 17 -0.64 7.95 16.47
CA SER A 17 -1.81 8.84 16.63
C SER A 17 -1.58 9.88 17.73
N ARG A 18 -1.00 9.49 18.87
CA ARG A 18 -0.64 10.41 19.95
C ARG A 18 0.48 11.37 19.53
N MET A 19 1.46 10.93 18.75
CA MET A 19 2.52 11.78 18.21
C MET A 19 1.94 12.86 17.30
N ILE A 20 1.07 12.48 16.36
CA ILE A 20 0.37 13.43 15.48
C ILE A 20 -0.46 14.44 16.29
N MET A 21 -1.24 13.98 17.27
CA MET A 21 -2.01 14.88 18.15
C MET A 21 -1.13 15.85 18.97
N ASN A 22 0.12 15.48 19.24
CA ASN A 22 1.09 16.30 19.95
C ASN A 22 1.93 17.21 19.04
N GLY A 23 1.55 17.36 17.77
CA GLY A 23 2.20 18.27 16.81
C GLY A 23 3.40 17.67 16.09
N ALA A 24 3.55 16.35 16.11
CA ALA A 24 4.58 15.68 15.33
C ALA A 24 4.23 15.72 13.83
N ASP A 25 5.23 15.88 12.97
CA ASP A 25 5.04 16.00 11.52
C ASP A 25 4.49 14.69 10.93
N ILE A 26 3.33 14.77 10.30
CA ILE A 26 2.62 13.65 9.68
C ILE A 26 3.45 12.89 8.64
N ASN A 27 4.46 13.54 8.06
CA ASN A 27 5.32 13.01 7.01
C ASN A 27 6.68 12.52 7.49
N GLU A 28 7.06 12.82 8.74
CA GLU A 28 8.34 12.38 9.29
C GLU A 28 8.35 10.88 9.60
N GLU A 29 9.57 10.33 9.61
CA GLU A 29 9.84 8.98 10.08
C GLU A 29 10.01 8.97 11.60
N TYR A 30 9.31 8.06 12.27
CA TYR A 30 9.41 7.86 13.70
C TYR A 30 10.16 6.57 14.03
N GLY A 31 10.98 6.62 15.08
CA GLY A 31 11.67 5.45 15.62
C GLY A 31 12.52 4.72 14.57
N ILE A 32 12.17 3.48 14.26
CA ILE A 32 12.89 2.62 13.29
C ILE A 32 12.62 2.95 11.82
N GLY A 33 12.21 4.19 11.49
CA GLY A 33 11.86 4.59 10.13
C GLY A 33 10.38 4.42 9.78
N ILE A 34 9.48 4.32 10.77
CA ILE A 34 8.04 4.13 10.54
C ILE A 34 7.41 5.50 10.23
N ARG A 35 6.85 5.65 9.03
CA ARG A 35 6.00 6.81 8.71
C ARG A 35 4.54 6.51 9.06
N PRO A 36 3.77 7.48 9.58
CA PRO A 36 2.39 7.26 10.00
C PRO A 36 1.49 6.65 8.93
N ILE A 37 1.65 7.08 7.67
CA ILE A 37 0.87 6.54 6.54
C ILE A 37 1.18 5.06 6.29
N ILE A 38 2.44 4.64 6.41
CA ILE A 38 2.84 3.24 6.25
C ILE A 38 2.29 2.39 7.39
N ALA A 39 2.29 2.91 8.63
CA ALA A 39 1.68 2.24 9.75
C ALA A 39 0.17 2.05 9.55
N ALA A 40 -0.53 3.10 9.13
CA ALA A 40 -1.95 3.06 8.85
C ALA A 40 -2.32 2.04 7.75
N ILE A 41 -1.52 1.97 6.68
CA ILE A 41 -1.70 1.00 5.59
C ILE A 41 -1.57 -0.44 6.11
N ASN A 42 -0.51 -0.73 6.86
CA ASN A 42 -0.24 -2.05 7.43
C ASN A 42 -1.32 -2.50 8.42
N SER A 43 -1.96 -1.56 9.12
CA SER A 43 -3.07 -1.90 10.02
C SER A 43 -4.32 -2.41 9.29
N GLY A 44 -4.45 -2.14 7.99
CA GLY A 44 -5.68 -2.39 7.23
C GLY A 44 -6.89 -1.56 7.69
N ASN A 45 -6.71 -0.64 8.64
CA ASN A 45 -7.77 0.18 9.22
C ASN A 45 -7.95 1.48 8.44
N THR A 46 -8.96 1.51 7.58
CA THR A 46 -9.25 2.68 6.72
C THR A 46 -9.63 3.93 7.51
N SER A 47 -10.12 3.82 8.75
CA SER A 47 -10.40 4.99 9.59
C SER A 47 -9.10 5.69 10.02
N ILE A 48 -8.08 4.92 10.41
CA ILE A 48 -6.76 5.46 10.75
C ILE A 48 -6.09 6.03 9.50
N LEU A 49 -6.18 5.32 8.37
CA LEU A 49 -5.66 5.81 7.10
C LEU A 49 -6.28 7.16 6.71
N LYS A 50 -7.61 7.28 6.76
CA LYS A 50 -8.30 8.55 6.48
C LYS A 50 -7.87 9.67 7.41
N PHE A 51 -7.75 9.39 8.72
CA PHE A 51 -7.25 10.38 9.67
C PHE A 51 -5.86 10.89 9.29
N VAL A 52 -4.94 10.01 8.93
CA VAL A 52 -3.57 10.38 8.52
C VAL A 52 -3.58 11.20 7.21
N ILE A 53 -4.41 10.82 6.24
CA ILE A 53 -4.59 11.56 4.98
C ILE A 53 -5.18 12.96 5.23
N GLU A 54 -6.22 13.06 6.06
CA GLU A 54 -6.89 14.33 6.42
C GLU A 54 -5.94 15.30 7.15
N ASN A 55 -4.93 14.78 7.84
CA ASN A 55 -3.88 15.56 8.49
C ASN A 55 -2.69 15.89 7.57
N GLY A 56 -2.79 15.64 6.27
CA GLY A 56 -1.81 16.10 5.27
C GLY A 56 -0.67 15.13 4.98
N ALA A 57 -0.87 13.83 5.21
CA ALA A 57 0.10 12.83 4.80
C ALA A 57 0.34 12.83 3.29
N ASP A 58 1.60 12.82 2.89
CA ASP A 58 2.04 12.70 1.51
C ASP A 58 1.90 11.24 1.04
N LEU A 59 0.98 11.04 0.10
CA LEU A 59 0.67 9.73 -0.48
C LEU A 59 1.75 9.25 -1.48
N ASN A 60 2.68 10.14 -1.84
CA ASN A 60 3.63 9.95 -2.93
C ASN A 60 5.09 9.85 -2.47
N ILE A 61 5.32 9.80 -1.15
CA ILE A 61 6.65 9.58 -0.55
C ILE A 61 7.38 8.41 -1.21
N ASP A 62 8.69 8.56 -1.33
CA ASP A 62 9.60 7.59 -1.96
C ASP A 62 9.12 7.09 -3.34
N ASN A 63 8.50 7.96 -4.14
CA ASN A 63 7.96 7.66 -5.46
C ASN A 63 6.74 6.71 -5.45
N GLY A 64 5.80 6.98 -4.55
CA GLY A 64 4.54 6.20 -4.47
C GLY A 64 4.66 4.92 -3.66
N LYS A 65 5.64 4.86 -2.73
CA LYS A 65 5.81 3.73 -1.80
C LYS A 65 4.51 3.37 -1.04
N PRO A 66 3.68 4.31 -0.54
CA PRO A 66 2.45 3.96 0.17
C PRO A 66 1.49 3.13 -0.68
N LEU A 67 1.29 3.53 -1.94
CA LEU A 67 0.43 2.78 -2.84
C LEU A 67 1.03 1.43 -3.21
N ARG A 68 2.36 1.36 -3.39
CA ARG A 68 3.05 0.08 -3.65
C ARG A 68 2.83 -0.88 -2.48
N GLU A 69 3.05 -0.42 -1.25
CA GLU A 69 2.87 -1.20 -0.02
C GLU A 69 1.43 -1.73 0.10
N ALA A 70 0.44 -0.87 -0.16
CA ALA A 70 -0.97 -1.28 -0.09
C ALA A 70 -1.32 -2.38 -1.11
N ILE A 71 -0.77 -2.31 -2.33
CA ILE A 71 -0.96 -3.35 -3.35
C ILE A 71 -0.22 -4.64 -2.95
N ASP A 72 1.00 -4.52 -2.44
CA ASP A 72 1.83 -5.63 -1.96
C ASP A 72 1.09 -6.44 -0.89
N ILE A 73 0.61 -5.77 0.17
CA ILE A 73 -0.16 -6.39 1.26
C ILE A 73 -1.43 -7.05 0.73
N ALA A 74 -2.17 -6.40 -0.17
CA ALA A 74 -3.41 -6.96 -0.71
C ALA A 74 -3.18 -8.29 -1.45
N ILE A 75 -2.06 -8.43 -2.17
CA ILE A 75 -1.71 -9.64 -2.89
C ILE A 75 -1.04 -10.66 -1.96
N ASP A 76 -0.10 -10.23 -1.11
CA ASP A 76 0.61 -11.11 -0.18
C ASP A 76 -0.36 -11.78 0.79
N SER A 77 -1.23 -11.02 1.47
CA SER A 77 -2.22 -11.59 2.39
C SER A 77 -3.18 -12.55 1.67
N MET A 78 -3.58 -12.24 0.43
CA MET A 78 -4.38 -13.18 -0.37
C MET A 78 -3.67 -14.54 -0.53
N ILE A 79 -2.37 -14.52 -0.84
CA ILE A 79 -1.57 -15.71 -1.10
C ILE A 79 -1.27 -16.46 0.21
N GLN A 80 -0.80 -15.76 1.25
CA GLN A 80 -0.47 -16.35 2.55
C GLN A 80 -1.69 -17.03 3.19
N ASP A 81 -2.86 -16.39 3.09
CA ASP A 81 -4.10 -16.90 3.68
C ASP A 81 -4.85 -17.89 2.77
N GLY A 82 -4.32 -18.18 1.57
CA GLY A 82 -4.92 -19.12 0.61
C GLY A 82 -6.28 -18.65 0.07
N LEU A 83 -6.49 -17.34 -0.05
CA LEU A 83 -7.73 -16.74 -0.51
C LEU A 83 -7.80 -16.70 -2.05
N THR A 84 -9.02 -16.73 -2.58
CA THR A 84 -9.27 -16.65 -4.03
C THR A 84 -9.30 -15.21 -4.57
N LYS A 85 -9.30 -14.21 -3.67
CA LYS A 85 -9.31 -12.78 -3.98
C LYS A 85 -8.69 -11.98 -2.83
N PRO A 86 -8.17 -10.78 -3.08
CA PRO A 86 -7.61 -9.94 -2.03
C PRO A 86 -8.61 -9.65 -0.91
N PRO A 87 -8.16 -9.59 0.36
CA PRO A 87 -8.99 -9.18 1.48
C PRO A 87 -9.67 -7.83 1.21
N LYS A 88 -10.96 -7.72 1.57
CA LYS A 88 -11.74 -6.51 1.29
C LYS A 88 -11.11 -5.27 1.95
N ASN A 89 -10.66 -5.38 3.20
CA ASN A 89 -10.02 -4.29 3.93
C ASN A 89 -8.75 -3.80 3.23
N ALA A 90 -7.91 -4.71 2.69
CA ALA A 90 -6.73 -4.33 1.93
C ALA A 90 -7.10 -3.61 0.63
N MET A 91 -8.13 -4.08 -0.09
CA MET A 91 -8.64 -3.39 -1.27
C MET A 91 -9.25 -2.01 -0.95
N ASP A 92 -9.92 -1.87 0.18
CA ASP A 92 -10.46 -0.60 0.65
C ASP A 92 -9.32 0.40 0.97
N VAL A 93 -8.18 -0.06 1.46
CA VAL A 93 -6.95 0.75 1.63
C VAL A 93 -6.40 1.22 0.29
N VAL A 94 -6.21 0.31 -0.68
CA VAL A 94 -5.76 0.66 -2.05
C VAL A 94 -6.70 1.69 -2.68
N LYS A 95 -8.01 1.44 -2.57
CA LYS A 95 -9.05 2.35 -3.07
C LYS A 95 -8.96 3.73 -2.41
N THR A 96 -8.83 3.78 -1.08
CA THR A 96 -8.75 5.04 -0.33
C THR A 96 -7.54 5.87 -0.80
N LEU A 97 -6.37 5.26 -0.95
CA LEU A 97 -5.18 5.95 -1.45
C LEU A 97 -5.37 6.53 -2.86
N LEU A 98 -5.94 5.73 -3.78
CA LEU A 98 -6.20 6.16 -5.15
C LEU A 98 -7.24 7.30 -5.22
N ASP A 99 -8.34 7.17 -4.48
CA ASP A 99 -9.38 8.20 -4.37
C ASP A 99 -8.82 9.51 -3.79
N SER A 100 -7.84 9.42 -2.89
CA SER A 100 -7.14 10.56 -2.29
C SER A 100 -5.98 11.11 -3.13
N GLY A 101 -5.73 10.57 -4.33
CA GLY A 101 -4.76 11.12 -5.28
C GLY A 101 -3.36 10.50 -5.25
N ALA A 102 -3.19 9.31 -4.67
CA ALA A 102 -1.94 8.57 -4.78
C ALA A 102 -1.58 8.29 -6.25
N ASN A 103 -0.36 8.62 -6.65
CA ASN A 103 0.08 8.56 -8.03
C ASN A 103 0.75 7.21 -8.35
N PHE A 104 0.01 6.34 -9.04
CA PHE A 104 0.49 5.04 -9.50
C PHE A 104 1.48 5.10 -10.69
N LYS A 105 1.81 6.29 -11.21
CA LYS A 105 2.73 6.46 -12.35
C LYS A 105 4.15 6.87 -11.93
N LEU A 106 4.36 7.20 -10.66
CA LEU A 106 5.69 7.52 -10.13
C LEU A 106 6.62 6.33 -10.28
N LYS A 107 7.91 6.59 -10.51
CA LYS A 107 8.92 5.56 -10.68
C LYS A 107 9.93 5.62 -9.54
N ASN A 108 10.17 4.50 -8.88
CA ASN A 108 11.22 4.38 -7.89
C ASN A 108 12.62 4.41 -8.55
N LYS A 109 13.68 4.23 -7.75
CA LYS A 109 15.07 4.20 -8.23
C LYS A 109 15.35 3.07 -9.24
N GLU A 110 14.54 2.01 -9.21
CA GLU A 110 14.60 0.87 -10.13
C GLU A 110 13.71 1.08 -11.37
N SER A 111 13.17 2.28 -11.55
CA SER A 111 12.21 2.63 -12.62
C SER A 111 10.87 1.91 -12.56
N GLU A 112 10.54 1.28 -11.43
CA GLU A 112 9.28 0.59 -11.21
C GLU A 112 8.22 1.54 -10.67
N ARG A 113 7.00 1.37 -11.15
CA ARG A 113 5.79 2.02 -10.63
C ARG A 113 5.21 1.24 -9.47
N PRO A 114 4.40 1.90 -8.60
CA PRO A 114 3.68 1.21 -7.54
C PRO A 114 2.88 -0.01 -8.01
N ILE A 115 2.27 0.07 -9.20
CA ILE A 115 1.46 -1.01 -9.78
C ILE A 115 2.30 -2.13 -10.43
N ASP A 116 3.59 -1.91 -10.69
CA ASP A 116 4.44 -2.91 -11.34
C ASP A 116 4.66 -4.14 -10.44
N ILE A 117 4.51 -3.98 -9.11
CA ILE A 117 4.59 -5.08 -8.12
C ILE A 117 3.62 -6.22 -8.41
N ILE A 118 2.49 -5.94 -9.06
CA ILE A 118 1.50 -6.97 -9.48
C ILE A 118 2.17 -8.03 -10.36
N SER A 119 3.11 -7.61 -11.21
CA SER A 119 3.84 -8.52 -12.09
C SER A 119 4.82 -9.42 -11.34
N ALA A 120 5.35 -8.95 -10.20
CA ALA A 120 6.31 -9.70 -9.39
C ALA A 120 5.69 -10.95 -8.72
N TYR A 121 4.37 -10.93 -8.47
CA TYR A 121 3.63 -12.07 -7.92
C TYR A 121 3.15 -13.07 -8.99
N ALA A 122 3.14 -12.69 -10.26
CA ALA A 122 2.58 -13.51 -11.32
C ALA A 122 3.58 -14.57 -11.83
N HIS A 123 3.27 -15.84 -11.67
CA HIS A 123 4.14 -16.94 -12.12
C HIS A 123 3.86 -17.35 -13.59
N ASN A 124 2.66 -17.11 -14.11
CA ASN A 124 2.26 -17.36 -15.50
C ASN A 124 1.26 -16.31 -16.03
N ASN A 125 0.90 -16.36 -17.32
CA ASN A 125 -0.02 -15.38 -17.91
C ASN A 125 -1.42 -15.41 -17.28
N GLU A 126 -1.90 -16.59 -16.88
CA GLU A 126 -3.21 -16.74 -16.24
C GLU A 126 -3.25 -16.03 -14.88
N SER A 127 -2.28 -16.31 -14.00
CA SER A 127 -2.12 -15.63 -12.72
C SER A 127 -1.90 -14.12 -12.88
N PHE A 128 -1.19 -13.69 -13.92
CA PHE A 128 -1.01 -12.27 -14.22
C PHE A 128 -2.35 -11.60 -14.56
N GLU A 129 -3.14 -12.19 -15.45
CA GLU A 129 -4.46 -11.68 -15.81
C GLU A 129 -5.45 -11.71 -14.64
N GLN A 130 -5.39 -12.75 -13.81
CA GLN A 130 -6.18 -12.85 -12.59
C GLN A 130 -5.82 -11.73 -11.61
N LEU A 131 -4.54 -11.50 -11.33
CA LEU A 131 -4.11 -10.45 -10.42
C LEU A 131 -4.52 -9.06 -10.93
N LYS A 132 -4.30 -8.76 -12.21
CA LYS A 132 -4.79 -7.50 -12.83
C LYS A 132 -6.29 -7.31 -12.66
N SER A 133 -7.06 -8.39 -12.81
CA SER A 133 -8.53 -8.32 -12.73
C SER A 133 -9.04 -7.74 -11.41
N PHE A 134 -8.34 -7.97 -10.29
CA PHE A 134 -8.72 -7.45 -8.99
C PHE A 134 -8.56 -5.93 -8.90
N PHE A 135 -7.60 -5.36 -9.61
CA PHE A 135 -7.29 -3.93 -9.57
C PHE A 135 -7.93 -3.13 -10.71
N ARG A 136 -8.45 -3.79 -11.77
CA ARG A 136 -9.18 -3.13 -12.87
C ARG A 136 -10.28 -2.16 -12.41
N PRO A 137 -11.11 -2.47 -11.39
CA PRO A 137 -12.12 -1.54 -10.92
C PRO A 137 -11.56 -0.24 -10.33
N LEU A 138 -10.32 -0.28 -9.82
CA LEU A 138 -9.63 0.86 -9.21
C LEU A 138 -8.72 1.60 -10.21
N ILE A 139 -8.15 0.85 -11.16
CA ILE A 139 -7.22 1.35 -12.18
C ILE A 139 -7.67 0.79 -13.54
N PRO A 140 -8.65 1.44 -14.22
CA PRO A 140 -9.21 0.90 -15.47
C PRO A 140 -8.20 0.72 -16.60
N GLN A 141 -7.11 1.51 -16.60
CA GLN A 141 -6.05 1.48 -17.62
C GLN A 141 -4.93 0.48 -17.28
N ILE A 142 -5.11 -0.39 -16.27
CA ILE A 142 -4.03 -1.24 -15.76
C ILE A 142 -3.43 -2.16 -16.83
N ASP A 143 -4.25 -2.67 -17.75
CA ASP A 143 -3.81 -3.58 -18.82
C ASP A 143 -2.88 -2.89 -19.84
N GLU A 144 -3.02 -1.59 -20.04
CA GLU A 144 -2.15 -0.81 -20.91
C GLU A 144 -0.84 -0.45 -20.20
N LEU A 145 -0.92 -0.26 -18.87
CA LEU A 145 0.18 0.21 -18.06
C LEU A 145 1.17 -0.89 -17.74
N ILE A 146 0.73 -2.10 -17.38
CA ILE A 146 1.61 -3.21 -17.01
C ILE A 146 1.53 -4.35 -18.03
N LYS A 147 2.68 -4.69 -18.60
CA LYS A 147 2.83 -5.73 -19.61
C LYS A 147 3.90 -6.72 -19.16
N ARG A 148 3.64 -8.00 -19.36
CA ARG A 148 4.64 -9.05 -19.18
C ARG A 148 5.47 -9.13 -20.47
N ASN A 149 6.79 -9.04 -20.33
CA ASN A 149 7.73 -9.24 -21.43
C ASN A 149 7.88 -10.74 -21.76
#